data_AF-A0A8I6XWC0-F1
#
_entry.id   AF-A0A8I6XWC0-F1
#
_cell.length_a   1.000
_cell.length_b   1.000
_cell.length_c   1.000
_cell.angle_alpha   90.00
_cell.angle_beta   90.00
_cell.angle_gamma   90.00
#
_symmetry.space_group_name_H-M   'P 1'
#
loop_
_entity.id
_entity.type
_entity.pdbx_description
1 polymer ?
#
loop_
_entity_poly.entity_id
_entity_poly.type
_entity_poly.pdbx_seq_one_letter_code
_entity_poly.pdbx_strand_id
1 'polypeptide(L)'
;MVATITGTRPTVSAEEVSELLQTSLALHPGDFSIHLHRPKDFLIVLASRELKDHLAGDHFISGPRFSLSLRPWCKLAHAGSGRLEYHVKLELRGIPAQA
;
A
#
# COMPACT_ATOMS: atom_id res chain seq x y z
N MET A 1 -3.54 2.22 -0.37
CA MET A 1 -2.39 2.33 0.55
C MET A 1 -1.56 1.06 0.47
N VAL A 2 -0.30 1.10 0.88
CA VAL A 2 0.55 -0.09 1.02
C VAL A 2 0.80 -0.38 2.49
N ALA A 3 0.75 -1.67 2.85
CA ALA A 3 1.04 -2.15 4.19
C ALA A 3 2.32 -3.00 4.16
N THR A 4 3.19 -2.80 5.15
CA THR A 4 4.42 -3.58 5.31
C THR A 4 4.51 -4.07 6.74
N ILE A 5 4.78 -5.36 6.92
CA ILE A 5 5.06 -5.94 8.22
C ILE A 5 6.44 -5.45 8.67
N THR A 6 6.51 -4.93 9.89
CA THR A 6 7.71 -4.37 10.49
C THR A 6 8.09 -5.14 11.76
N GLY A 7 9.35 -5.07 12.18
CA GLY A 7 9.89 -5.86 13.29
C GLY A 7 10.32 -7.26 12.85
N THR A 8 9.79 -8.29 13.52
CA THR A 8 10.17 -9.71 13.36
C THR A 8 9.69 -10.36 12.06
N ARG A 9 8.88 -9.65 11.24
CA ARG A 9 8.33 -10.11 9.95
C ARG A 9 7.84 -11.57 9.94
N PRO A 10 6.90 -11.94 10.85
CA PRO A 10 6.27 -13.25 10.78
C PRO A 10 5.47 -13.40 9.47
N THR A 11 5.18 -14.64 9.08
CA THR A 11 4.20 -14.89 8.02
C THR A 11 2.82 -14.52 8.57
N VAL A 12 2.15 -13.55 7.96
CA VAL A 12 0.84 -13.05 8.39
C VAL A 12 -0.13 -13.16 7.22
N SER A 13 -1.37 -13.55 7.50
CA SER A 13 -2.47 -13.64 6.54
C SER A 13 -3.17 -12.29 6.32
N ALA A 14 -3.94 -12.16 5.23
CA ALA A 14 -4.68 -10.93 4.97
C ALA A 14 -5.78 -10.69 6.03
N GLU A 15 -6.33 -11.77 6.58
CA GLU A 15 -7.35 -11.78 7.63
C GLU A 15 -6.80 -11.17 8.93
N GLU A 16 -5.60 -11.58 9.35
CA GLU A 16 -4.95 -11.03 10.55
C GLU A 16 -4.62 -9.54 10.40
N VAL A 17 -4.22 -9.10 9.20
CA VAL A 17 -4.04 -7.67 8.91
C VAL A 17 -5.39 -6.94 8.94
N SER A 18 -6.46 -7.54 8.42
CA SER A 18 -7.81 -6.99 8.47
C SER A 18 -8.27 -6.77 9.90
N GLU A 19 -8.16 -7.77 10.76
CA GLU A 19 -8.53 -7.68 12.18
C GLU A 19 -7.78 -6.57 12.90
N LEU A 20 -6.47 -6.44 12.62
CA LEU A 20 -5.65 -5.38 13.20
C LEU A 20 -6.10 -3.99 12.73
N LEU A 21 -6.40 -3.82 11.44
CA LEU A 21 -6.89 -2.55 10.89
C LEU A 21 -8.27 -2.18 11.46
N GLN A 22 -9.18 -3.14 11.58
CA GLN A 22 -10.50 -2.91 12.17
C GLN A 22 -10.38 -2.46 13.63
N THR A 23 -9.52 -3.12 14.40
CA THR A 23 -9.34 -2.81 15.82
C THR A 23 -8.60 -1.48 16.04
N SER A 24 -7.54 -1.21 15.28
CA SER A 24 -6.67 -0.05 15.52
C SER A 24 -7.15 1.24 14.84
N LEU A 25 -7.88 1.14 13.74
CA LEU A 25 -8.36 2.29 12.96
C LEU A 25 -9.90 2.40 12.94
N ALA A 26 -10.60 1.58 13.73
CA ALA A 26 -12.07 1.54 13.80
C ALA A 26 -12.75 1.39 12.41
N LEU A 27 -12.13 0.62 11.51
CA LEU A 27 -12.65 0.37 10.16
C LEU A 27 -13.66 -0.78 10.16
N HIS A 28 -14.63 -0.73 9.26
CA HIS A 28 -15.56 -1.82 9.03
C HIS A 28 -15.08 -2.73 7.89
N PRO A 29 -15.49 -4.02 7.84
CA PRO A 29 -15.10 -4.94 6.77
C PRO A 29 -15.45 -4.48 5.34
N GLY A 30 -16.43 -3.59 5.19
CA GLY A 30 -16.83 -3.01 3.89
C GLY A 30 -16.02 -1.78 3.48
N ASP A 31 -15.23 -1.21 4.39
CA ASP A 31 -14.53 0.05 4.16
C ASP A 31 -13.23 -0.15 3.37
N PHE A 32 -12.73 -1.38 3.28
CA PHE A 32 -11.49 -1.69 2.61
C PHE A 32 -11.41 -3.15 2.13
N SER A 33 -10.49 -3.40 1.20
CA SER A 33 -10.06 -4.75 0.82
C SER A 33 -8.54 -4.86 0.89
N ILE A 34 -8.05 -6.03 1.31
CA ILE A 34 -6.62 -6.34 1.42
C ILE A 34 -6.25 -7.34 0.34
N HIS A 35 -5.16 -7.04 -0.36
CA HIS A 35 -4.60 -7.88 -1.40
C HIS A 35 -3.14 -8.15 -1.08
N LEU A 36 -2.69 -9.39 -1.29
CA LEU A 36 -1.27 -9.71 -1.18
C LEU A 36 -0.51 -8.94 -2.27
N HIS A 37 0.55 -8.24 -1.90
CA HIS A 37 1.28 -7.38 -2.85
C HIS A 37 2.78 -7.40 -2.62
N ARG A 38 3.50 -7.93 -3.62
CA ARG A 38 4.96 -7.83 -3.71
C ARG A 38 5.31 -6.49 -4.38
N PRO A 39 6.32 -5.75 -3.89
CA PRO A 39 7.37 -6.19 -2.97
C PRO A 39 7.16 -5.82 -1.49
N LYS A 40 6.08 -5.10 -1.11
CA LYS A 40 5.90 -4.62 0.28
C LYS A 40 5.49 -5.75 1.20
N ASP A 41 4.23 -6.18 1.12
CA ASP A 41 3.59 -7.35 1.74
C ASP A 41 2.10 -7.33 1.35
N PHE A 42 1.44 -6.17 1.50
CA PHE A 42 0.00 -6.00 1.19
C PHE A 42 -0.33 -4.66 0.51
N LEU A 43 -1.40 -4.68 -0.28
CA LEU A 43 -2.08 -3.53 -0.86
C LEU A 43 -3.47 -3.41 -0.23
N ILE A 44 -3.77 -2.23 0.32
CA ILE A 44 -5.07 -1.92 0.91
C ILE A 44 -5.81 -0.95 -0.02
N VAL A 45 -6.97 -1.37 -0.51
CA VAL A 45 -7.86 -0.54 -1.33
C VAL A 45 -9.01 -0.08 -0.45
N LEU A 46 -9.12 1.22 -0.25
CA LEU A 46 -10.18 1.84 0.57
C LEU A 46 -11.41 2.08 -0.31
N ALA A 47 -12.59 1.88 0.24
CA ALA A 47 -13.87 1.99 -0.48
C ALA A 47 -14.28 3.44 -0.75
N SER A 48 -13.81 4.40 0.06
CA SER A 48 -14.20 5.81 -0.04
C SER A 48 -13.00 6.76 -0.11
N ARG A 49 -13.22 7.94 -0.67
CA ARG A 49 -12.18 8.97 -0.76
C ARG A 49 -11.95 9.63 0.59
N GLU A 50 -13.00 9.80 1.38
CA GLU A 50 -12.97 10.35 2.73
C GLU A 50 -12.06 9.52 3.63
N LEU A 51 -12.16 8.19 3.54
CA LEU A 51 -11.31 7.29 4.31
C LEU A 51 -9.85 7.34 3.84
N LYS A 52 -9.64 7.45 2.53
CA LYS A 52 -8.30 7.62 1.95
C LYS A 52 -7.66 8.93 2.39
N ASP A 53 -8.43 10.00 2.45
CA ASP A 53 -7.95 11.32 2.85
C ASP A 53 -7.68 11.36 4.37
N HIS A 54 -8.49 10.66 5.17
CA HIS A 54 -8.24 10.46 6.60
C HIS A 54 -6.95 9.69 6.87
N LEU A 55 -6.65 8.68 6.06
CA LEU A 55 -5.46 7.83 6.15
C LEU A 55 -4.32 8.29 5.21
N ALA A 56 -4.33 9.54 4.76
CA ALA A 56 -3.37 10.05 3.78
C ALA A 56 -1.92 10.17 4.29
N GLY A 57 -1.67 9.92 5.58
CA GLY A 57 -0.36 9.97 6.20
C GLY A 57 0.34 8.61 6.27
N ASP A 58 1.57 8.65 6.79
CA ASP A 58 2.25 7.44 7.25
C ASP A 58 1.71 7.08 8.64
N HIS A 59 1.24 5.84 8.79
CA HIS A 59 0.75 5.32 10.07
C HIS A 59 1.56 4.10 10.50
N PHE A 60 1.79 4.00 11.81
CA PHE A 60 2.43 2.85 12.41
C PHE A 60 1.47 2.24 13.44
N ILE A 61 1.12 0.97 13.24
CA ILE A 61 0.18 0.24 14.08
C ILE A 61 0.95 -0.87 14.79
N SER A 62 1.00 -0.80 16.11
CA SER A 62 1.59 -1.85 16.93
C SER A 62 0.52 -2.87 17.31
N GLY A 63 0.66 -4.09 16.79
CA GLY A 63 -0.12 -5.24 17.22
C GLY A 63 0.68 -6.13 18.18
N PRO A 64 0.01 -7.04 18.91
CA PRO A 64 0.66 -7.97 19.83
C PRO A 64 1.57 -9.00 19.13
N ARG A 65 1.26 -9.36 17.88
CA ARG A 65 2.01 -10.37 17.10
C ARG A 65 2.96 -9.76 16.06
N PHE A 66 2.63 -8.60 15.52
CA PHE A 66 3.42 -7.89 14.53
C PHE A 66 3.08 -6.40 14.54
N SER A 67 3.99 -5.59 14.00
CA SER A 67 3.73 -4.18 13.75
C SER A 67 3.53 -3.93 12.27
N LEU A 68 2.60 -3.04 11.92
CA LEU A 68 2.25 -2.71 10.55
C LEU A 68 2.59 -1.25 10.25
N SER A 69 3.40 -1.03 9.21
CA SER A 69 3.59 0.31 8.65
C SER A 69 2.67 0.48 7.45
N LEU A 70 1.81 1.48 7.52
CA LEU A 70 0.88 1.89 6.48
C LEU A 70 1.41 3.17 5.84
N ARG A 71 1.48 3.19 4.51
CA ARG A 71 1.86 4.39 3.77
C ARG A 71 0.97 4.59 2.54
N PRO A 72 0.77 5.83 2.09
CA PRO A 72 0.12 6.10 0.81
C PRO A 72 0.87 5.36 -0.31
N TRP A 73 0.12 4.74 -1.22
CA TRP A 73 0.76 4.12 -2.37
C TRP A 73 1.15 5.21 -3.36
N CYS A 74 2.46 5.40 -3.54
CA CYS A 74 3.00 6.24 -4.61
C CYS A 74 3.24 5.37 -5.86
N LYS A 75 2.80 5.83 -7.03
CA LYS A 75 3.09 5.17 -8.33
C LYS A 75 4.60 5.03 -8.59
N LEU A 76 5.41 5.90 -7.98
CA LEU A 76 6.88 5.87 -8.05
C LEU A 76 7.52 5.03 -6.94
N ALA A 77 6.75 4.36 -6.09
CA ALA A 77 7.33 3.49 -5.08
C ALA A 77 8.07 2.32 -5.76
N HIS A 78 9.39 2.25 -5.57
CA HIS A 78 10.34 1.39 -6.28
C HIS A 78 10.70 1.81 -7.71
N ALA A 79 10.31 3.00 -8.15
CA ALA A 79 10.90 3.56 -9.36
C ALA A 79 12.41 3.78 -9.12
N GLY A 80 13.22 3.13 -9.94
CA GLY A 80 14.64 3.48 -10.08
C GLY A 80 14.78 4.63 -11.08
N SER A 81 15.73 5.52 -10.84
CA SER A 81 16.21 6.42 -11.89
C SER A 81 17.45 5.80 -12.54
N GLY A 82 17.50 5.88 -13.87
CA GLY A 82 18.63 5.44 -14.67
C GLY A 82 18.87 6.45 -15.77
N ARG A 83 20.14 6.67 -16.11
CA ARG A 83 20.50 7.51 -17.24
C ARG A 83 20.60 6.64 -18.49
N LEU A 84 19.96 7.06 -19.57
CA LEU A 84 20.17 6.48 -20.89
C LEU A 84 21.48 7.08 -21.44
N GLU A 85 22.43 6.23 -21.83
CA GLU A 85 23.72 6.67 -22.37
C GLU A 85 23.59 7.23 -23.80
N TYR A 86 22.49 6.90 -24.48
CA TYR A 86 22.22 7.29 -25.86
C TYR A 86 20.80 7.84 -25.99
N HIS A 87 20.60 8.72 -26.98
CA HIS A 87 19.27 9.22 -27.32
C HIS A 87 18.49 8.16 -28.08
N VAL A 88 17.31 7.80 -27.57
CA VAL A 88 16.38 6.87 -28.21
C VAL A 88 15.02 7.53 -28.41
N LYS A 89 14.32 7.18 -29.50
CA LYS A 89 12.91 7.52 -29.65
C LYS A 89 12.09 6.47 -28.90
N LEU A 90 11.36 6.89 -27.87
CA LEU A 90 10.49 6.03 -27.08
C LEU A 90 9.04 6.21 -27.54
N GLU A 91 8.38 5.12 -27.89
CA GLU A 91 6.93 5.10 -28.13
C GLU A 91 6.25 4.49 -26.91
N LEU A 92 5.44 5.27 -26.19
CA LEU A 92 4.63 4.80 -25.07
C LEU A 92 3.21 4.49 -25.58
N ARG A 93 2.80 3.22 -25.50
CA ARG A 93 1.45 2.78 -25.91
C ARG A 93 0.59 2.50 -24.69
N GLY A 94 -0.72 2.72 -24.83
CA GLY A 94 -1.70 2.43 -23.77
C GLY A 94 -1.71 3.42 -22.61
N ILE A 95 -1.15 4.62 -22.78
CA ILE A 95 -1.30 5.71 -21.80
C ILE A 95 -2.73 6.26 -21.92
N PRO A 96 -3.55 6.21 -20.84
CA PRO A 96 -4.90 6.76 -20.88
C PRO A 96 -4.85 8.28 -21.13
N ALA A 97 -5.76 8.80 -21.95
CA ALA A 97 -5.80 10.23 -22.32
C ALA A 97 -6.10 11.19 -21.14
N GLN A 98 -6.40 10.66 -19.96
CA GLN A 98 -6.83 11.40 -18.77
C GLN A 98 -5.74 11.41 -17.68
N ALA A 99 -4.47 11.51 -18.08
CA ALA A 99 -3.32 11.55 -17.16
C ALA A 99 -3.21 12.89 -16.43
#